data_AF-A0A0M9BRP2-F1
#
_entry.id   AF-A0A0M9BRP2-F1
#
_cell.length_a   1.000
_cell.length_b   1.000
_cell.length_c   1.000
_cell.angle_alpha   90.00
_cell.angle_beta   90.00
_cell.angle_gamma   90.00
#
_symmetry.space_group_name_H-M   'P 1'
#
loop_
_entity.id
_entity.type
_entity.pdbx_description
1 polymer ?
#
loop_
_entity_poly.entity_id
_entity_poly.type
_entity_poly.pdbx_seq_one_letter_code
_entity_poly.pdbx_strand_id
1 'polypeptide(L)'
;MYDEELICDMHIILNTLDRRNEFVQRILDINPHSIFQLLYELKAEYLVQDSMSEVTFKQKYKLNPVEALTFYFLENVDWYTYRQWIEAGGTAELCIRLRNDNPYISLTEAIERAEQNLCSL
;
A
#
# COMPACT_ATOMS: atom_id res chain seq x y z
N MET A 1 -9.27 7.44 19.20
CA MET A 1 -9.71 6.93 17.88
C MET A 1 -8.78 7.41 16.78
N TYR A 2 -8.41 8.70 16.71
CA TYR A 2 -7.39 9.20 15.76
C TYR A 2 -5.99 8.58 15.92
N ASP A 3 -5.62 8.18 17.14
CA ASP A 3 -4.25 7.69 17.40
C ASP A 3 -3.99 6.30 16.80
N GLU A 4 -4.96 5.39 16.79
CA GLU A 4 -4.75 4.02 16.29
C GLU A 4 -4.59 3.97 14.77
N GLU A 5 -5.43 4.71 14.04
CA GLU A 5 -5.32 4.84 12.58
C GLU A 5 -4.01 5.49 12.18
N LEU A 6 -3.62 6.58 12.87
CA LEU A 6 -2.34 7.24 12.63
C LEU A 6 -1.15 6.30 12.90
N ILE A 7 -1.17 5.54 13.99
CA ILE A 7 -0.12 4.57 14.32
C ILE A 7 -0.03 3.47 13.24
N CYS A 8 -1.17 2.98 12.75
CA CYS A 8 -1.20 2.02 11.66
C CYS A 8 -0.59 2.60 10.37
N ASP A 9 -1.03 3.78 9.95
CA ASP A 9 -0.51 4.46 8.76
C ASP A 9 0.99 4.70 8.87
N MET A 10 1.47 5.14 10.04
CA MET A 10 2.90 5.32 10.28
C MET A 10 3.69 4.02 10.14
N HIS A 11 3.20 2.90 10.70
CA HIS A 11 3.87 1.61 10.56
C HIS A 11 3.90 1.12 9.10
N ILE A 12 2.84 1.38 8.35
CA ILE A 12 2.71 0.93 6.96
C ILE A 12 3.58 1.76 6.03
N ILE A 13 3.52 3.08 6.15
CA ILE A 13 4.18 4.03 5.25
C ILE A 13 5.67 4.14 5.61
N LEU A 14 6.01 4.20 6.90
CA LEU A 14 7.38 4.32 7.42
C LEU A 14 7.98 2.94 7.76
N ASN A 15 7.72 1.94 6.91
CA ASN A 15 8.07 0.53 7.13
C ASN A 15 9.57 0.20 6.99
N THR A 16 10.42 1.17 6.63
CA THR A 16 11.88 1.01 6.59
C THR A 16 12.58 1.99 7.53
N LEU A 17 13.86 1.78 7.80
CA LEU A 17 14.66 2.74 8.57
C LEU A 17 14.82 4.06 7.81
N ASP A 18 15.05 4.00 6.50
CA ASP A 18 15.28 5.19 5.67
C ASP A 18 14.04 6.09 5.62
N ARG A 19 12.84 5.50 5.43
CA ARG A 19 11.58 6.26 5.43
C ARG A 19 11.28 6.90 6.78
N ARG A 20 11.61 6.23 7.89
CA ARG A 20 11.49 6.81 9.24
C ARG A 20 12.45 7.98 9.43
N ASN A 21 13.69 7.84 8.98
CA ASN A 21 14.69 8.90 9.06
C ASN A 21 14.27 10.12 8.23
N GLU A 22 13.75 9.91 7.02
CA GLU A 22 13.23 10.97 6.17
C GLU A 22 12.05 11.71 6.82
N PHE A 23 11.09 10.97 7.37
CA PHE A 23 9.96 11.57 8.10
C PHE A 23 10.46 12.45 9.25
N VAL A 24 11.41 11.97 10.06
CA VAL A 24 12.01 12.75 11.17
C VAL A 24 12.76 13.99 10.67
N GLN A 25 13.39 13.94 9.51
CA GLN A 25 14.08 15.09 8.93
C GLN A 25 13.14 16.15 8.34
N ARG A 26 11.97 15.74 7.86
CA ARG A 26 11.00 16.62 7.18
C ARG A 26 9.90 17.16 8.11
N ILE A 27 9.64 16.52 9.24
CA ILE A 27 8.60 16.97 10.18
C ILE A 27 9.02 18.27 10.88
N LEU A 28 8.24 19.34 10.66
CA LEU A 28 8.49 20.65 11.26
C LEU A 28 7.65 20.91 12.52
N ASP A 29 6.46 20.30 12.59
CA ASP A 29 5.52 20.42 13.69
C ASP A 29 4.91 19.06 14.00
N ILE A 30 4.89 18.69 15.28
CA ILE A 30 4.42 17.39 15.78
C ILE A 30 2.91 17.38 16.08
N ASN A 31 2.17 18.42 15.70
CA ASN A 31 0.72 18.37 15.78
C ASN A 31 0.15 17.29 14.81
N PRO A 32 -1.00 16.67 15.14
CA PRO A 32 -1.56 15.57 14.34
C PRO A 32 -1.81 15.92 12.87
N HIS A 33 -2.27 17.13 12.57
CA HIS A 33 -2.58 17.54 11.20
C HIS A 33 -1.32 17.59 10.33
N SER A 34 -0.25 18.20 10.85
CA SER A 34 1.05 18.25 10.16
C SER A 34 1.68 16.87 9.98
N ILE A 35 1.51 15.98 10.98
CA ILE A 35 1.95 14.58 10.86
C ILE A 35 1.19 13.88 9.73
N PHE A 36 -0.14 13.95 9.72
CA PHE A 36 -0.96 13.33 8.67
C PHE A 36 -0.57 13.87 7.29
N GLN A 37 -0.50 15.19 7.13
CA GLN A 37 -0.15 15.80 5.86
C GLN A 37 1.19 15.26 5.32
N LEU A 38 2.25 15.30 6.13
CA LEU A 38 3.56 14.81 5.71
C LEU A 38 3.52 13.31 5.39
N LEU A 39 2.79 12.52 6.18
CA LEU A 39 2.70 11.08 5.99
C LEU A 39 2.03 10.72 4.66
N TYR A 40 0.97 11.44 4.26
CA TYR A 40 0.30 11.25 2.97
C TYR A 40 1.12 11.78 1.78
N GLU A 41 1.87 12.88 1.96
CA GLU A 41 2.85 13.34 0.98
C GLU A 41 3.93 12.27 0.72
N LEU A 42 4.53 11.74 1.79
CA LEU A 42 5.54 10.68 1.71
C LEU A 42 4.96 9.38 1.12
N LYS A 43 3.72 8.99 1.47
CA LYS A 43 3.05 7.85 0.83
C LYS A 43 3.01 8.04 -0.69
N ALA A 44 2.56 9.20 -1.17
CA ALA A 44 2.47 9.46 -2.60
C ALA A 44 3.85 9.42 -3.28
N GLU A 45 4.89 9.95 -2.64
CA GLU A 45 6.27 9.89 -3.14
C GLU A 45 6.80 8.45 -3.19
N TYR A 46 6.64 7.69 -2.11
CA TYR A 46 7.11 6.30 -2.00
C TYR A 46 6.41 5.34 -2.97
N LEU A 47 5.15 5.58 -3.31
CA LEU A 47 4.45 4.76 -4.31
C LEU A 47 5.07 4.89 -5.71
N VAL A 48 5.81 5.96 -6.00
CA VAL A 48 6.41 6.24 -7.31
C VAL A 48 7.92 6.06 -7.30
N GLN A 49 8.62 6.63 -6.32
CA GLN A 49 10.08 6.79 -6.35
C GLN A 49 10.81 5.70 -5.56
N ASP A 50 10.19 5.19 -4.49
CA ASP A 50 10.75 4.15 -3.59
C ASP A 50 9.78 2.96 -3.49
N SER A 51 9.17 2.58 -4.61
CA SER A 51 8.20 1.48 -4.62
C SER A 51 8.90 0.14 -4.38
N MET A 52 8.24 -0.77 -3.66
CA MET A 52 8.74 -2.14 -3.52
C MET A 52 8.89 -2.78 -4.90
N SER A 53 10.06 -3.39 -5.15
CA SER A 53 10.30 -4.05 -6.43
C SER A 53 9.33 -5.20 -6.69
N GLU A 54 8.99 -5.46 -7.95
CA GLU A 54 8.11 -6.58 -8.34
C GLU A 54 8.62 -7.93 -7.83
N VAL A 55 9.94 -8.13 -7.81
CA VAL A 55 10.57 -9.38 -7.33
C VAL A 55 10.35 -9.53 -5.83
N THR A 56 10.63 -8.49 -5.06
CA THR A 56 10.40 -8.48 -3.61
C THR A 56 8.92 -8.67 -3.29
N PHE A 57 8.03 -8.00 -4.03
CA PHE A 57 6.60 -8.15 -3.87
C PHE A 57 6.14 -9.59 -4.10
N LYS A 58 6.52 -10.23 -5.21
CA LYS A 58 6.16 -11.62 -5.49
C LYS A 58 6.66 -12.59 -4.42
N GLN A 59 7.89 -12.39 -3.93
CA GLN A 59 8.45 -13.21 -2.86
C GLN A 59 7.65 -13.07 -1.57
N LYS A 60 7.32 -11.83 -1.16
CA LYS A 60 6.47 -11.58 0.01
C LYS A 60 5.06 -12.12 -0.18
N TYR A 61 4.46 -11.93 -1.36
CA TYR A 61 3.10 -12.37 -1.65
C TYR A 61 2.93 -13.89 -1.51
N LYS A 62 3.95 -14.65 -1.90
CA LYS A 62 3.97 -16.11 -1.73
C LYS A 62 3.99 -16.55 -0.26
N LEU A 63 4.60 -15.76 0.62
CA LEU A 63 4.76 -16.10 2.04
C LEU A 63 3.61 -15.56 2.90
N ASN A 64 3.24 -14.30 2.66
CA ASN A 64 2.18 -13.58 3.37
C ASN A 64 1.56 -12.54 2.43
N PRO A 65 0.47 -12.90 1.71
CA PRO A 65 -0.12 -12.01 0.71
C PRO A 65 -0.79 -10.78 1.34
N VAL A 66 -1.31 -10.87 2.56
CA VAL A 66 -1.87 -9.72 3.28
C VAL A 66 -0.78 -8.69 3.54
N GLU A 67 0.34 -9.10 4.16
CA GLU A 67 1.47 -8.19 4.41
C GLU A 67 2.07 -7.64 3.11
N ALA A 68 2.17 -8.48 2.08
CA ALA A 68 2.67 -8.05 0.78
C ALA A 68 1.80 -6.93 0.18
N LEU A 69 0.47 -7.11 0.18
CA LEU A 69 -0.45 -6.10 -0.33
C LEU A 69 -0.41 -4.83 0.53
N THR A 70 -0.38 -4.97 1.87
CA THR A 70 -0.25 -3.83 2.79
C THR A 70 0.92 -2.92 2.43
N PHE A 71 2.11 -3.50 2.25
CA PHE A 71 3.31 -2.71 1.95
C PHE A 71 3.47 -2.34 0.48
N TYR A 72 2.80 -3.04 -0.43
CA TYR A 72 2.84 -2.72 -1.87
C TYR A 72 1.94 -1.54 -2.21
N PHE A 73 0.77 -1.44 -1.57
CA PHE A 73 -0.17 -0.33 -1.72
C PHE A 73 0.03 0.79 -0.68
N LEU A 74 0.80 0.52 0.38
CA LEU A 74 0.89 1.38 1.56
C LEU A 74 -0.51 1.68 2.13
N GLU A 75 -1.31 0.61 2.28
CA GLU A 75 -2.69 0.64 2.76
C GLU A 75 -2.88 -0.43 3.82
N ASN A 76 -3.82 -0.21 4.74
CA ASN A 76 -4.16 -1.22 5.73
C ASN A 76 -4.99 -2.34 5.08
N VAL A 77 -4.35 -3.48 4.83
CA VAL A 77 -5.00 -4.65 4.25
C VAL A 77 -5.22 -5.70 5.33
N ASP A 78 -6.47 -6.11 5.49
CA ASP A 78 -6.85 -7.20 6.37
C ASP A 78 -7.20 -8.48 5.57
N TRP A 79 -7.53 -9.54 6.30
CA TRP A 79 -7.92 -10.82 5.71
C TRP A 79 -9.21 -10.74 4.88
N TYR A 80 -10.14 -9.84 5.23
CA TYR A 80 -11.39 -9.70 4.51
C TYR A 80 -11.17 -9.05 3.15
N THR A 81 -10.42 -7.95 3.10
CA THR A 81 -10.01 -7.29 1.85
C THR A 81 -9.19 -8.23 0.97
N TYR A 82 -8.26 -9.01 1.55
CA TYR A 82 -7.52 -10.01 0.78
C TYR A 82 -8.44 -11.10 0.19
N ARG A 83 -9.47 -11.54 0.91
CA ARG A 83 -10.43 -12.50 0.35
C ARG A 83 -11.19 -11.93 -0.85
N GLN A 84 -11.65 -10.68 -0.78
CA GLN A 84 -12.27 -10.01 -1.92
C GLN A 84 -11.33 -9.97 -3.13
N TRP A 85 -10.06 -9.65 -2.91
CA TRP A 85 -9.05 -9.68 -3.96
C TRP A 85 -8.93 -11.04 -4.65
N ILE A 86 -8.90 -12.13 -3.89
CA ILE A 86 -8.85 -13.48 -4.47
C ILE A 86 -10.14 -13.85 -5.18
N GLU A 87 -11.30 -13.52 -4.61
CA GLU A 87 -12.62 -13.78 -5.22
C GLU A 87 -12.80 -13.03 -6.54
N ALA A 88 -12.20 -11.84 -6.66
CA ALA A 88 -12.13 -11.05 -7.89
C ALA A 88 -11.16 -11.61 -8.95
N GLY A 89 -10.48 -12.74 -8.71
CA GLY A 89 -9.46 -13.28 -9.61
C GLY A 89 -8.07 -12.65 -9.45
N GLY A 90 -7.84 -12.00 -8.30
CA GLY A 90 -6.60 -11.32 -7.97
C GLY A 90 -5.38 -12.23 -7.93
N THR A 91 -4.28 -11.78 -8.56
CA THR A 91 -2.98 -12.46 -8.58
C THR A 91 -1.85 -11.45 -8.38
N ALA A 92 -0.67 -11.91 -7.95
CA ALA A 92 0.49 -11.02 -7.84
C ALA A 92 0.83 -10.34 -9.18
N GLU A 93 0.73 -11.07 -10.29
CA GLU A 93 0.92 -10.56 -11.65
C GLU A 93 -0.10 -9.49 -12.04
N LEU A 94 -1.38 -9.69 -11.70
CA LEU A 94 -2.41 -8.70 -11.98
C LEU A 94 -2.19 -7.43 -11.14
N CYS A 95 -1.85 -7.60 -9.86
CA CYS A 95 -1.53 -6.50 -8.96
C CYS A 95 -0.38 -5.62 -9.51
N ILE A 96 0.72 -6.26 -9.92
CA ILE A 96 1.86 -5.57 -10.55
C ILE A 96 1.43 -4.81 -11.80
N ARG A 97 0.65 -5.44 -12.68
CA ARG A 97 0.19 -4.80 -13.91
C ARG A 97 -0.62 -3.54 -13.63
N LEU A 98 -1.61 -3.64 -12.73
CA LEU A 98 -2.45 -2.51 -12.35
C LEU A 98 -1.63 -1.37 -11.72
N ARG A 99 -0.62 -1.71 -10.92
CA ARG A 99 0.31 -0.75 -10.30
C ARG A 99 1.26 -0.09 -11.30
N ASN A 100 1.71 -0.83 -12.31
CA ASN A 100 2.52 -0.27 -13.40
C ASN A 100 1.70 0.68 -14.27
N ASP A 101 0.40 0.38 -14.48
CA ASP A 101 -0.52 1.25 -15.22
C ASP A 101 -0.88 2.51 -14.43
N ASN A 102 -1.08 2.38 -13.11
CA ASN A 102 -1.37 3.49 -12.21
C ASN A 102 -0.69 3.28 -10.84
N PRO A 103 0.43 3.97 -10.55
CA PRO A 103 1.10 3.91 -9.25
C PRO A 103 0.31 4.48 -8.07
N TYR A 104 -0.88 5.04 -8.29
CA TYR A 104 -1.75 5.55 -7.23
C TYR A 104 -3.04 4.75 -7.09
N ILE A 105 -3.18 3.64 -7.82
CA ILE A 105 -4.35 2.77 -7.67
C ILE A 105 -4.39 2.21 -6.24
N SER A 106 -5.56 2.31 -5.60
CA SER A 106 -5.81 1.69 -4.29
C SER A 106 -6.08 0.20 -4.43
N LEU A 107 -5.96 -0.56 -3.34
CA LEU A 107 -6.32 -1.99 -3.40
C LEU A 107 -7.81 -2.17 -3.70
N THR A 108 -8.68 -1.30 -3.17
CA THR A 108 -10.13 -1.34 -3.47
C THR A 108 -10.39 -1.16 -4.96
N GLU A 109 -9.79 -0.14 -5.61
CA GLU A 109 -9.95 0.04 -7.06
C GLU A 109 -9.32 -1.12 -7.85
N ALA A 110 -8.21 -1.68 -7.36
CA ALA A 110 -7.61 -2.86 -7.99
C ALA A 110 -8.55 -4.08 -7.95
N ILE A 111 -9.26 -4.31 -6.84
CA ILE A 111 -10.29 -5.35 -6.69
C ILE A 111 -11.40 -5.13 -7.72
N GLU A 112 -11.96 -3.92 -7.81
CA GLU A 112 -13.03 -3.59 -8.77
C GLU A 112 -12.59 -3.86 -10.22
N ARG A 113 -11.34 -3.51 -10.58
CA ARG A 113 -10.79 -3.81 -11.91
C ARG A 113 -10.57 -5.30 -12.14
N ALA A 114 -10.20 -6.06 -11.11
CA ALA A 114 -10.04 -7.51 -11.22
C ALA A 114 -11.40 -8.19 -11.49
N GLU A 115 -12.46 -7.79 -10.79
CA GLU A 115 -13.83 -8.30 -11.00
C GLU A 115 -14.32 -8.04 -12.42
N GLN A 116 -14.08 -6.84 -12.97
CA GLN A 116 -14.47 -6.51 -14.34
C GLN A 116 -13.77 -7.41 -15.37
N ASN A 117 -12.49 -7.71 -15.16
CA ASN A 117 -11.76 -8.64 -16.04
C ASN A 117 -12.30 -10.07 -15.93
N LEU A 118 -12.68 -10.50 -14.73
CA LEU A 118 -13.26 -11.83 -14.50
C LEU A 118 -14.61 -12.00 -15.18
N CYS A 119 -15.49 -11.00 -15.12
CA CYS A 119 -16.81 -11.04 -15.76
C CYS A 119 -16.78 -10.90 -17.29
N SER A 120 -15.63 -10.51 -17.86
CA SER A 120 -15.44 -10.38 -19.31
C SER A 120 -14.96 -11.66 -20.01
N LEU A 121 -14.71 -12.73 -19.23
CA LEU A 121 -14.29 -14.07 -19.67
C LEU A 121 -15.46 -15.05 -19.69
#